data_AF-A0A516X8B9-F1
#
_entry.id   AF-A0A516X8B9-F1
#
_cell.length_a   1.000
_cell.length_b   1.000
_cell.length_c   1.000
_cell.angle_alpha   90.00
_cell.angle_beta   90.00
_cell.angle_gamma   90.00
#
_symmetry.space_group_name_H-M   'P 1'
#
loop_
_entity.id
_entity.type
_entity.pdbx_description
1 polymer ?
#
loop_
_entity_poly.entity_id
_entity_poly.type
_entity_poly.pdbx_seq_one_letter_code
_entity_poly.pdbx_strand_id
1 'polypeptide(L)'
;MRVRIEVVDPGPGRLGSYSHRRRTIRLRPGMNRRQARSVLAHELAHAHRGDEPTGSGWMDLRAEREADRLAAEYLIEADEVRIAEVAYGPNWPAIAYELEVSDHLLAVWRAERRRKVTCG
;
A
#
# COMPACT_ATOMS: atom_id res chain seq x y z
N MET A 1 15.51 -6.60 6.92
CA MET A 1 14.53 -6.47 8.03
C MET A 1 13.74 -7.76 8.16
N ARG A 2 13.47 -8.24 9.39
CA ARG A 2 12.60 -9.42 9.63
C ARG A 2 11.37 -8.98 10.41
N VAL A 3 10.19 -9.30 9.90
CA VAL A 3 8.90 -9.08 10.57
C VAL A 3 8.14 -10.40 10.65
N ARG A 4 7.28 -10.53 11.66
CA ARG A 4 6.31 -11.61 11.78
C ARG A 4 4.99 -11.16 11.16
N ILE A 5 4.30 -12.05 10.45
CA ILE A 5 2.98 -11.79 9.91
C ILE A 5 1.98 -12.68 10.66
N GLU A 6 0.90 -12.08 11.15
CA GLU A 6 -0.18 -12.75 11.87
C GLU A 6 -1.53 -12.40 11.22
N VAL A 7 -2.39 -13.39 11.02
CA VAL A 7 -3.78 -13.17 10.55
C VAL A 7 -4.70 -13.19 11.76
N VAL A 8 -4.92 -12.01 12.33
CA VAL A 8 -5.66 -11.77 13.59
C VAL A 8 -6.29 -10.38 13.54
N ASP A 9 -7.21 -10.07 14.44
CA ASP A 9 -7.77 -8.71 14.54
C ASP A 9 -6.65 -7.65 14.75
N PRO A 10 -6.45 -6.72 13.81
CA PRO A 10 -5.41 -5.68 13.92
C PRO A 10 -5.86 -4.48 14.78
N GLY A 11 -7.12 -4.46 15.23
CA GLY A 11 -7.72 -3.41 16.04
C GLY A 11 -8.91 -2.71 15.35
N PRO A 12 -9.63 -1.86 16.10
CA PRO A 12 -10.90 -1.27 15.64
C PRO A 12 -10.76 -0.54 14.31
N GLY A 13 -11.59 -0.92 13.33
CA GLY A 13 -11.65 -0.27 12.02
C GLY A 13 -10.48 -0.54 11.08
N ARG A 14 -9.41 -1.24 11.52
CA ARG A 14 -8.19 -1.42 10.73
C ARG A 14 -8.19 -2.71 9.93
N LEU A 15 -7.68 -2.67 8.70
CA LEU A 15 -7.44 -3.86 7.89
C LEU A 15 -6.05 -4.47 8.15
N GLY A 16 -5.10 -3.64 8.52
CA GLY A 16 -3.74 -4.02 8.91
C GLY A 16 -3.25 -3.19 10.09
N SER A 17 -2.22 -3.69 10.78
CA SER A 17 -1.42 -2.87 11.69
C SER A 17 -0.01 -3.40 11.84
N TYR A 18 0.97 -2.50 11.83
CA TYR A 18 2.35 -2.76 12.20
C TYR A 18 2.64 -2.34 13.64
N SER A 19 3.46 -3.13 14.34
CA SER A 19 4.01 -2.79 15.65
C SER A 19 5.52 -2.89 15.64
N HIS A 20 6.21 -1.75 15.74
CA HIS A 20 7.68 -1.69 15.74
C HIS A 20 8.30 -2.48 16.89
N ARG A 21 7.82 -2.26 18.12
CA ARG A 21 8.27 -2.98 19.32
C ARG A 21 8.21 -4.51 19.17
N ARG A 22 7.16 -5.03 18.53
CA ARG A 22 6.94 -6.49 18.36
C ARG A 22 7.50 -7.02 17.04
N ARG A 23 7.85 -6.14 16.10
CA ARG A 23 8.17 -6.46 14.71
C ARG A 23 7.12 -7.37 14.07
N THR A 24 5.85 -7.04 14.31
CA THR A 24 4.70 -7.84 13.87
C THR A 24 3.78 -6.99 13.01
N ILE A 25 3.40 -7.55 11.86
CA ILE A 25 2.28 -7.09 11.02
C ILE A 25 1.08 -7.99 11.32
N ARG A 26 -0.06 -7.37 11.60
CA ARG A 26 -1.35 -8.06 11.74
C ARG A 26 -2.22 -7.73 10.55
N LEU A 27 -2.86 -8.73 9.97
CA LEU A 27 -3.81 -8.59 8.88
C LEU A 27 -5.17 -9.12 9.32
N ARG A 28 -6.23 -8.36 9.03
CA ARG A 28 -7.60 -8.76 9.32
C ARG A 28 -7.95 -10.07 8.59
N PRO A 29 -8.55 -11.07 9.27
CA PRO A 29 -9.05 -12.27 8.62
C PRO A 29 -10.13 -11.97 7.55
N GLY A 30 -10.24 -12.81 6.53
CA GLY A 30 -11.30 -12.75 5.53
C GLY A 30 -11.08 -11.78 4.37
N MET A 31 -9.94 -11.08 4.31
CA MET A 31 -9.57 -10.28 3.13
C MET A 31 -9.32 -11.18 1.92
N ASN A 32 -9.76 -10.74 0.74
CA ASN A 32 -9.35 -11.38 -0.50
C ASN A 32 -7.86 -11.11 -0.80
N ARG A 33 -7.29 -11.85 -1.76
CA ARG A 33 -5.86 -11.78 -2.09
C ARG A 33 -5.40 -10.36 -2.44
N ARG A 34 -6.18 -9.62 -3.24
CA ARG A 34 -5.91 -8.23 -3.65
C ARG A 34 -5.85 -7.28 -2.46
N GLN A 35 -6.85 -7.36 -1.56
CA GLN A 35 -6.89 -6.55 -0.34
C GLN A 35 -5.72 -6.90 0.59
N ALA A 36 -5.49 -8.20 0.84
CA ALA A 36 -4.41 -8.64 1.71
C ALA A 36 -3.03 -8.23 1.17
N ARG A 37 -2.81 -8.32 -0.15
CA ARG A 37 -1.56 -7.89 -0.82
C ARG A 37 -1.32 -6.39 -0.63
N SER A 38 -2.35 -5.57 -0.86
CA SER A 38 -2.24 -4.12 -0.73
C SER A 38 -2.01 -3.68 0.71
N VAL A 39 -2.78 -4.22 1.65
CA VAL A 39 -2.64 -3.92 3.09
C VAL A 39 -1.28 -4.40 3.61
N LEU A 40 -0.83 -5.59 3.22
CA LEU A 40 0.49 -6.10 3.62
C LEU A 40 1.62 -5.18 3.12
N ALA A 41 1.55 -4.70 1.87
CA ALA A 41 2.55 -3.78 1.36
C ALA A 41 2.58 -2.45 2.13
N HIS A 42 1.41 -1.93 2.51
CA HIS A 42 1.28 -0.75 3.38
C HIS A 42 1.97 -0.96 4.73
N GLU A 43 1.65 -2.05 5.43
CA GLU A 43 2.25 -2.34 6.73
C GLU A 43 3.75 -2.65 6.63
N LEU A 44 4.21 -3.25 5.51
CA LEU A 44 5.62 -3.44 5.23
C LEU A 44 6.36 -2.11 5.02
N ALA A 45 5.71 -1.12 4.39
CA ALA A 45 6.28 0.20 4.22
C ALA A 45 6.46 0.91 5.57
N HIS A 46 5.47 0.84 6.46
CA HIS A 46 5.62 1.31 7.85
C HIS A 46 6.77 0.60 8.57
N ALA A 47 6.86 -0.72 8.40
CA ALA A 47 7.93 -1.49 9.01
C ALA A 47 9.32 -1.07 8.50
N HIS A 48 9.46 -0.87 7.19
CA HIS A 48 10.71 -0.47 6.54
C HIS A 48 11.19 0.89 7.04
N ARG A 49 10.24 1.83 7.20
CA ARG A 49 10.50 3.19 7.70
C ARG A 49 10.66 3.26 9.22
N GLY A 50 10.24 2.22 9.92
CA GLY A 50 10.20 2.19 11.38
C GLY A 50 9.15 3.15 11.96
N ASP A 51 8.06 3.40 11.23
CA ASP A 51 7.01 4.31 11.69
C ASP A 51 6.34 3.79 12.97
N GLU A 52 6.14 4.68 13.94
CA GLU A 52 5.33 4.46 15.13
C GLU A 52 4.36 5.64 15.29
N PRO A 53 3.14 5.42 15.82
CA PRO A 53 2.22 6.52 16.09
C PRO A 53 2.87 7.54 17.02
N THR A 54 2.95 8.78 16.56
CA THR A 54 3.61 9.85 17.30
C THR A 54 2.63 10.64 18.17
N GLY A 55 1.33 10.48 17.93
CA GLY A 55 0.26 11.28 18.56
C GLY A 55 0.12 12.68 17.96
N SER A 56 1.01 13.05 17.03
CA SER A 56 0.89 14.26 16.22
C SER A 56 0.18 13.92 14.91
N GLY A 57 -1.07 14.36 14.79
CA GLY A 57 -1.90 14.04 13.62
C GLY A 57 -1.27 14.42 12.28
N TRP A 58 -0.45 15.49 12.23
CA TRP A 58 0.27 15.86 11.01
C TRP A 58 1.41 14.89 10.67
N MET A 59 2.17 14.44 11.67
CA MET A 59 3.26 13.48 11.46
C MET A 59 2.72 12.11 11.09
N ASP A 60 1.64 11.68 11.74
CA ASP A 60 0.98 10.41 11.45
C ASP A 60 0.38 10.41 10.04
N LEU A 61 -0.30 11.49 9.63
CA LEU A 61 -0.78 11.65 8.25
C LEU A 61 0.35 11.63 7.21
N ARG A 62 1.53 12.18 7.53
CA ARG A 62 2.70 12.13 6.65
C ARG A 62 3.25 10.70 6.55
N ALA A 63 3.29 9.97 7.67
CA ALA A 63 3.74 8.58 7.68
C ALA A 63 2.80 7.68 6.86
N GLU A 64 1.48 7.79 7.01
CA GLU A 64 0.49 7.04 6.22
C GLU A 64 0.64 7.32 4.72
N ARG A 65 0.78 8.60 4.33
CA ARG A 65 1.00 8.97 2.91
C ARG A 65 2.28 8.39 2.34
N GLU A 66 3.35 8.32 3.13
CA GLU A 66 4.62 7.78 2.68
C GLU A 66 4.60 6.25 2.64
N ALA A 67 3.84 5.62 3.54
CA ALA A 67 3.56 4.19 3.49
C ALA A 67 2.77 3.81 2.24
N ASP A 68 1.73 4.56 1.89
CA ASP A 68 0.97 4.39 0.64
C ASP A 68 1.87 4.48 -0.60
N ARG A 69 2.78 5.48 -0.64
CA ARG A 69 3.72 5.64 -1.76
C ARG A 69 4.66 4.47 -1.90
N LEU A 70 5.32 4.07 -0.81
CA LEU A 70 6.24 2.93 -0.84
C LEU A 70 5.51 1.63 -1.16
N ALA A 71 4.29 1.43 -0.62
CA ALA A 71 3.48 0.25 -0.94
C ALA A 71 3.12 0.20 -2.43
N ALA A 72 2.77 1.35 -3.03
CA ALA A 72 2.55 1.45 -4.46
C ALA A 72 3.82 1.16 -5.27
N GLU A 73 4.99 1.66 -4.83
CA GLU A 73 6.28 1.38 -5.47
C GLU A 73 6.70 -0.10 -5.34
N TYR A 74 6.34 -0.79 -4.25
CA TYR A 74 6.63 -2.22 -4.09
C TYR A 74 5.80 -3.13 -4.98
N LEU A 75 4.61 -2.70 -5.40
CA LEU A 75 3.63 -3.56 -6.04
C LEU A 75 3.37 -3.25 -7.52
N ILE A 76 3.67 -2.03 -7.99
CA ILE A 76 3.19 -1.55 -9.29
C ILE A 76 4.36 -1.14 -10.20
N GLU A 77 4.55 -1.91 -11.27
CA GLU A 77 5.53 -1.60 -12.31
C GLU A 77 4.92 -0.86 -13.51
N ALA A 78 5.73 0.01 -14.15
CA ALA A 78 5.29 0.82 -15.31
C ALA A 78 4.75 -0.02 -16.46
N ASP A 79 5.50 -1.08 -16.77
CA ASP A 79 5.22 -1.91 -17.93
C ASP A 79 3.96 -2.75 -17.72
N GLU A 80 3.72 -3.22 -16.49
CA GLU A 80 2.49 -3.95 -16.16
C GLU A 80 1.26 -3.05 -16.31
N VAL A 81 1.34 -1.79 -15.85
CA VAL A 81 0.27 -0.80 -16.06
C VAL A 81 0.05 -0.54 -17.54
N ARG A 82 1.11 -0.35 -18.33
CA ARG A 82 1.01 -0.12 -19.78
C ARG A 82 0.39 -1.31 -20.50
N ILE A 83 0.75 -2.53 -20.14
CA ILE A 83 0.17 -3.76 -20.70
C ILE A 83 -1.33 -3.83 -20.36
N ALA A 84 -1.69 -3.57 -19.11
CA ALA A 84 -3.09 -3.56 -18.67
C ALA A 84 -3.91 -2.45 -19.36
N GLU A 85 -3.35 -1.25 -19.57
CA GLU A 85 -4.00 -0.18 -20.32
C GLU A 85 -4.29 -0.57 -21.77
N VAL A 86 -3.40 -1.33 -22.43
CA VAL A 86 -3.64 -1.86 -23.78
C VAL A 86 -4.80 -2.87 -23.79
N ALA A 87 -4.91 -3.70 -22.75
CA ALA A 87 -5.93 -4.75 -22.66
C ALA A 87 -7.31 -4.21 -22.26
N TYR A 88 -7.36 -3.27 -21.32
CA TYR A 88 -8.60 -2.80 -20.68
C TYR A 88 -8.99 -1.36 -21.02
N GLY A 89 -8.14 -0.62 -21.77
CA GLY A 89 -8.31 0.81 -22.00
C GLY A 89 -8.16 1.61 -20.70
N PRO A 90 -8.68 2.86 -20.62
CA PRO A 90 -8.57 3.72 -19.44
C PRO A 90 -9.48 3.30 -18.27
N ASN A 91 -9.74 2.00 -18.09
CA ASN A 91 -10.55 1.43 -17.03
C ASN A 91 -9.68 1.11 -15.79
N TRP A 92 -9.45 2.12 -14.96
CA TRP A 92 -8.57 2.00 -13.79
C TRP A 92 -8.98 0.93 -12.77
N PRO A 93 -10.27 0.73 -12.45
CA PRO A 93 -10.69 -0.40 -11.60
C PRO A 93 -10.31 -1.77 -12.19
N ALA A 94 -10.46 -1.96 -13.51
CA ALA A 94 -10.04 -3.20 -14.16
C ALA A 94 -8.53 -3.38 -14.13
N ILE A 95 -7.76 -2.31 -14.36
CA ILE A 95 -6.30 -2.33 -14.26
C ILE A 95 -5.85 -2.64 -12.82
N ALA A 96 -6.46 -2.04 -11.80
CA ALA A 96 -6.15 -2.34 -10.39
C ALA A 96 -6.44 -3.80 -10.06
N TYR A 97 -7.56 -4.33 -10.58
CA TYR A 97 -7.91 -5.72 -10.42
C TYR A 97 -6.88 -6.65 -11.08
N GLU A 98 -6.47 -6.36 -12.32
CA GLU A 98 -5.45 -7.14 -13.06
C GLU A 98 -4.10 -7.17 -12.34
N LEU A 99 -3.65 -6.01 -11.83
CA LEU A 99 -2.40 -5.88 -11.09
C LEU A 99 -2.48 -6.43 -9.65
N GLU A 100 -3.66 -6.93 -9.25
CA GLU A 100 -3.94 -7.44 -7.92
C GLU A 100 -3.62 -6.42 -6.80
N VAL A 101 -3.87 -5.13 -7.06
CA VAL A 101 -3.72 -4.01 -6.11
C VAL A 101 -5.07 -3.33 -5.82
N SER A 102 -5.13 -2.56 -4.73
CA SER A 102 -6.30 -1.73 -4.46
C SER A 102 -6.35 -0.53 -5.40
N ASP A 103 -7.57 -0.07 -5.67
CA ASP A 103 -7.83 1.13 -6.46
C ASP A 103 -7.09 2.36 -5.89
N HIS A 104 -6.95 2.41 -4.55
CA HIS A 104 -6.20 3.45 -3.83
C HIS A 104 -4.71 3.45 -4.16
N LEU A 105 -4.03 2.29 -4.06
CA LEU A 105 -2.59 2.21 -4.36
C LEU A 105 -2.30 2.52 -5.83
N LEU A 106 -3.17 2.08 -6.75
CA LEU A 106 -3.04 2.47 -8.17
C LEU A 106 -3.22 3.98 -8.35
N ALA A 107 -4.15 4.62 -7.65
CA ALA A 107 -4.32 6.08 -7.70
C ALA A 107 -3.09 6.83 -7.16
N VAL A 108 -2.52 6.37 -6.04
CA VAL A 108 -1.28 6.93 -5.45
C VAL A 108 -0.12 6.84 -6.44
N TRP A 109 0.10 5.67 -7.02
CA TRP A 109 1.15 5.46 -8.02
C TRP A 109 1.03 6.42 -9.21
N ARG A 110 -0.19 6.57 -9.74
CA ARG A 110 -0.47 7.47 -10.87
C ARG A 110 -0.18 8.93 -10.52
N ALA A 111 -0.54 9.36 -9.32
CA ALA A 111 -0.27 10.71 -8.84
C ALA A 111 1.25 10.97 -8.75
N GLU A 112 2.03 10.04 -8.20
CA GLU A 112 3.48 10.20 -8.08
C GLU A 112 4.19 10.22 -9.44
N ARG A 113 3.74 9.43 -10.42
CA ARG A 113 4.30 9.49 -11.78
C ARG A 113 4.04 10.81 -12.48
N ARG A 114 2.84 11.38 -12.32
CA ARG A 114 2.51 12.69 -12.90
C ARG A 114 3.42 13.79 -12.35
N ARG A 115 3.72 13.75 -11.05
CA ARG A 115 4.64 14.70 -10.40
C ARG A 115 6.07 14.60 -10.94
N LYS A 116 6.56 13.38 -11.17
CA LYS A 116 7.91 13.15 -11.73
C LYS A 116 8.02 13.65 -13.18
N VAL A 117 6.95 13.56 -13.98
CA VAL A 117 6.92 14.06 -15.37
C VAL A 117 6.91 15.59 -15.45
N THR A 118 6.29 16.29 -14.49
CA THR A 118 6.19 17.77 -14.53
C THR A 118 7.42 18.52 -14.01
N CYS A 119 8.38 17.82 -13.41
CA CYS A 119 9.62 18.42 -12.88
C CYS A 119 10.88 18.04 -13.67
N GLY A 120 10.71 17.47 -14.87
CA GLY A 120 11.79 17.15 -15.81
C GLY A 120 11.88 18.17 -16.94
#